data_AF-A0AA35SBX5-F1
#
_entry.id   AF-A0AA35SBX5-F1
#
_cell.length_a   1.000
_cell.length_b   1.000
_cell.length_c   1.000
_cell.angle_alpha   90.00
_cell.angle_beta   90.00
_cell.angle_gamma   90.00
#
_symmetry.space_group_name_H-M   'P 1'
#
loop_
_entity.id
_entity.type
_entity.pdbx_description
1 polymer ?
#
loop_
_entity_poly.entity_id
_entity_poly.type
_entity_poly.pdbx_seq_one_letter_code
_entity_poly.pdbx_strand_id
1 'polypeptide(L)'
;LLCLSLHIPYRDSKLTHILKKSLGGNAKTAIICTITPAEHNETELTLKFALSVKKVKNRPVVNHLFDNSEERLRKKVKDLEEKLRHVSQHETR
;
A
#
# COMPACT_ATOMS: atom_id res chain seq x y z
N LEU A 1 17.07 6.87 -18.40
CA LEU A 1 15.82 6.75 -19.20
C LEU A 1 14.69 6.36 -18.25
N LEU A 2 13.93 7.39 -17.84
CA LEU A 2 12.58 7.37 -17.24
C LEU A 2 12.34 6.38 -16.09
N CYS A 3 12.67 6.82 -14.87
CA CYS A 3 11.99 6.39 -13.65
C CYS A 3 10.56 6.97 -13.67
N LEU A 4 9.71 6.48 -14.57
CA LEU A 4 8.28 6.53 -14.34
C LEU A 4 8.07 5.58 -13.16
N SER A 5 7.82 6.14 -11.98
CA SER A 5 7.39 5.38 -10.82
C SER A 5 6.33 4.38 -11.28
N LEU A 6 6.66 3.09 -11.23
CA LEU A 6 5.78 1.99 -11.65
C LEU A 6 4.53 2.05 -10.77
N HIS A 7 3.49 2.73 -11.23
CA HIS A 7 2.29 2.98 -10.45
C HIS A 7 1.54 1.66 -10.27
N ILE A 8 1.51 1.18 -9.02
CA ILE A 8 0.72 0.01 -8.68
C ILE A 8 -0.69 0.49 -8.28
N PRO A 9 -1.74 0.08 -9.00
CA PRO A 9 -3.10 0.63 -8.88
C PRO A 9 -3.86 0.11 -7.65
N TYR A 10 -3.31 0.32 -6.45
CA TYR A 10 -4.02 -0.03 -5.21
C TYR A 10 -5.26 0.83 -4.97
N ARG A 11 -5.42 1.95 -5.68
CA ARG A 11 -6.56 2.87 -5.49
C ARG A 11 -7.76 2.55 -6.37
N ASP A 12 -7.62 1.66 -7.34
CA ASP A 12 -8.69 1.32 -8.28
C ASP A 12 -9.84 0.55 -7.60
N SER A 13 -9.57 -0.08 -6.44
CA SER A 13 -10.62 -0.69 -5.62
C SER A 13 -10.40 -0.44 -4.13
N LYS A 14 -11.48 -0.43 -3.35
CA LYS A 14 -11.41 -0.36 -1.89
C LYS A 14 -10.64 -1.56 -1.30
N LEU A 15 -10.81 -2.74 -1.89
CA LEU A 15 -10.14 -3.97 -1.44
C LEU A 15 -8.62 -3.86 -1.58
N THR A 16 -8.12 -3.50 -2.76
CA THR A 16 -6.67 -3.35 -3.00
C THR A 16 -6.08 -2.16 -2.24
N HIS A 17 -6.88 -1.16 -1.89
CA HIS A 17 -6.46 -0.04 -1.05
C HIS A 17 -6.17 -0.51 0.39
N ILE A 18 -7.11 -1.24 0.98
CA ILE A 18 -6.96 -1.79 2.34
C ILE A 18 -5.79 -2.78 2.38
N LEU A 19 -5.66 -3.62 1.35
CA LEU A 19 -4.63 -4.64 1.24
C LEU A 19 -3.27 -4.13 0.74
N LYS A 20 -3.09 -2.81 0.57
CA LYS A 20 -1.84 -2.22 0.06
C LYS A 20 -0.60 -2.68 0.83
N LYS A 21 -0.70 -2.83 2.16
CA LYS A 21 0.43 -3.34 2.98
C LYS A 21 0.72 -4.82 2.73
N SER A 22 -0.31 -5.60 2.42
CA SER A 22 -0.23 -7.05 2.18
C SER A 22 0.32 -7.41 0.80
N LEU A 23 0.20 -6.52 -0.18
CA LEU A 23 0.62 -6.76 -1.56
C LEU A 23 1.85 -5.92 -1.90
N GLY A 24 3.05 -6.36 -1.54
CA GLY A 24 4.32 -5.65 -1.81
C GLY A 24 4.81 -4.73 -0.68
N GLY A 25 4.12 -4.71 0.47
CA GLY A 25 4.43 -3.84 1.60
C GLY A 25 4.99 -4.56 2.83
N ASN A 26 4.82 -3.94 4.00
CA ASN A 26 5.21 -4.49 5.29
C ASN A 26 4.12 -5.45 5.82
N ALA A 27 4.15 -6.69 5.34
CA ALA A 27 3.33 -7.79 5.85
C ALA A 27 3.92 -9.13 5.45
N LYS A 28 3.68 -10.17 6.27
CA LYS A 28 3.81 -11.56 5.83
C LYS A 28 2.47 -11.98 5.25
N THR A 29 2.43 -12.34 3.97
CA THR A 29 1.19 -12.59 3.26
C THR A 29 1.22 -13.96 2.62
N ALA A 30 0.14 -14.71 2.82
CA ALA A 30 -0.16 -15.95 2.12
C ALA A 30 -1.50 -15.78 1.41
N ILE A 31 -1.61 -16.33 0.21
CA ILE A 31 -2.84 -16.34 -0.58
C ILE A 31 -3.21 -17.80 -0.78
N ILE A 32 -4.45 -18.15 -0.43
CA ILE A 32 -5.00 -19.49 -0.63
C ILE A 32 -5.89 -19.43 -1.87
N CYS A 33 -5.51 -20.18 -2.90
CA CYS A 33 -6.28 -20.32 -4.13
C CYS A 33 -7.09 -21.60 -4.04
N THR A 34 -8.41 -21.47 -3.93
CA THR A 34 -9.33 -22.62 -3.90
C THR A 34 -9.75 -22.98 -5.31
N ILE A 35 -9.65 -24.26 -5.66
CA ILE A 35 -9.93 -24.78 -7.01
C ILE A 35 -10.96 -25.91 -6.93
N THR A 36 -11.60 -26.22 -8.06
CA THR A 36 -12.59 -27.31 -8.15
C THR A 36 -12.39 -28.10 -9.44
N PRO A 37 -12.42 -29.44 -9.39
CA PRO A 37 -12.30 -30.26 -10.60
C PRO A 37 -13.51 -30.15 -11.53
N ALA A 38 -14.65 -29.62 -11.06
CA ALA A 38 -15.86 -29.46 -11.86
C ALA A 38 -15.76 -28.35 -12.92
N GLU A 39 -14.90 -27.34 -12.70
CA GLU A 39 -14.75 -26.18 -13.57
C GLU A 39 -13.29 -26.02 -13.99
N HIS A 40 -12.94 -26.64 -15.12
CA HIS A 40 -11.54 -26.69 -15.58
C HIS A 40 -10.99 -25.31 -15.94
N ASN A 41 -11.78 -24.48 -16.64
CA ASN A 41 -11.36 -23.15 -17.10
C ASN A 41 -11.06 -22.21 -15.91
N GLU A 42 -11.97 -22.13 -14.95
CA GLU A 42 -11.80 -21.27 -13.75
C GLU A 42 -10.64 -21.77 -12.87
N THR A 43 -10.44 -23.09 -12.80
CA THR A 43 -9.28 -23.68 -12.12
C THR A 43 -7.97 -23.28 -12.80
N GLU A 44 -7.90 -23.31 -14.13
CA GLU A 44 -6.72 -22.89 -14.89
C GLU A 44 -6.42 -21.39 -14.67
N LEU A 45 -7.45 -20.54 -14.71
CA LEU A 45 -7.31 -19.10 -14.43
C LEU A 45 -6.82 -18.85 -13.00
N THR A 46 -7.36 -19.57 -12.03
CA THR A 46 -6.96 -19.48 -10.63
C THR A 46 -5.50 -19.89 -10.42
N LEU A 47 -5.03 -20.95 -11.10
CA LEU A 47 -3.63 -21.38 -11.06
C LEU A 47 -2.69 -20.38 -11.75
N LYS A 48 -3.10 -19.79 -12.88
CA LYS A 48 -2.35 -18.70 -13.54
C LYS A 48 -2.22 -17.48 -12.63
N PHE A 49 -3.29 -17.14 -11.91
CA PHE A 49 -3.27 -16.11 -10.89
C PHE A 49 -2.30 -16.46 -9.76
N ALA A 50 -2.36 -17.68 -9.23
CA ALA A 50 -1.46 -18.17 -8.18
C ALA A 50 0.02 -18.04 -8.57
N LEU A 51 0.38 -18.41 -9.81
CA LEU A 51 1.73 -18.26 -10.35
C LEU A 51 2.17 -16.80 -10.44
N SER A 52 1.26 -15.89 -10.75
CA SER A 52 1.54 -14.45 -10.82
C SER A 52 1.75 -13.86 -9.43
N VAL A 53 0.86 -14.13 -8.48
CA VAL A 53 0.98 -13.59 -7.11
C VAL A 53 2.16 -14.16 -6.35
N LYS A 54 2.59 -15.39 -6.64
CA LYS A 54 3.83 -15.99 -6.08
C LYS A 54 5.08 -15.15 -6.36
N LYS A 55 5.08 -14.33 -7.42
CA LYS A 55 6.20 -13.45 -7.78
C LYS A 55 6.21 -12.16 -6.96
N VAL A 56 5.10 -11.80 -6.30
CA VAL A 56 5.02 -10.60 -5.46
C VAL A 56 5.89 -10.79 -4.23
N LYS A 57 6.81 -9.85 -3.99
CA LYS A 57 7.72 -9.86 -2.84
C LYS A 57 7.32 -8.79 -1.84
N ASN A 58 6.96 -9.21 -0.64
CA ASN A 58 6.75 -8.32 0.49
C ASN A 58 8.07 -8.01 1.20
N ARG A 59 8.09 -6.92 1.96
CA ARG A 59 9.22 -6.47 2.77
C ARG A 59 8.78 -6.32 4.22
N PRO A 60 8.51 -7.44 4.92
CA PRO A 60 8.08 -7.38 6.31
C PRO A 60 9.20 -6.84 7.20
N VAL A 61 8.86 -5.89 8.08
CA VAL A 61 9.72 -5.27 9.08
C VAL A 61 8.96 -5.27 10.41
N VAL A 62 9.68 -5.50 11.51
CA VAL A 62 9.09 -5.45 12.86
C VAL A 62 8.56 -4.04 13.13
N ASN A 63 7.27 -3.95 13.45
CA ASN A 63 6.66 -2.69 13.83
C ASN A 63 6.95 -2.41 15.30
N HIS A 64 7.77 -1.40 15.59
CA HIS A 64 7.96 -0.94 16.96
C HIS A 64 6.77 -0.07 17.36
N LEU A 65 5.96 -0.56 18.30
CA LEU A 65 4.76 0.15 18.80
C LEU A 65 5.12 1.39 19.64
N PHE A 66 6.36 1.47 20.12
CA PHE A 66 6.92 2.59 20.86
C PHE A 66 7.73 3.54 19.98
N ASP A 67 7.52 3.54 18.65
CA ASP A 67 7.99 4.66 17.84
C ASP A 67 7.23 5.91 18.34
N ASN A 68 7.94 7.04 18.51
CA ASN A 68 7.40 8.35 18.90
C ASN A 68 6.50 8.93 17.79
N SER A 69 5.68 8.09 17.17
CA SER A 69 4.77 8.37 16.07
C SER A 69 3.80 9.47 16.42
N GLU A 70 3.31 9.51 17.67
CA GLU A 70 2.49 10.61 18.17
C GLU A 70 3.26 11.93 18.20
N GLU A 71 4.49 11.93 18.73
CA GLU A 71 5.35 13.11 18.78
C GLU A 71 5.73 13.59 17.37
N ARG A 72 6.08 12.66 16.47
CA ARG A 72 6.35 12.92 15.06
C ARG A 72 5.13 13.50 14.36
N LEU A 73 3.93 12.98 14.65
CA LEU A 73 2.68 13.47 14.07
C LEU A 73 2.36 14.87 14.59
N ARG A 74 2.47 15.11 15.91
CA ARG A 74 2.30 16.43 16.52
C ARG A 74 3.26 17.46 15.93
N LYS A 75 4.54 17.09 15.75
CA LYS A 75 5.53 17.95 15.09
C LYS A 75 5.14 18.27 13.64
N LYS A 76 4.65 17.26 12.89
CA LYS A 76 4.21 17.44 11.51
C LYS A 76 2.99 18.36 11.40
N VAL A 77 2.03 18.23 12.31
CA VAL A 77 0.87 19.12 12.39
C VAL A 77 1.34 20.56 12.62
N LYS A 78 2.22 20.78 13.60
CA LYS A 78 2.77 22.11 13.91
C LYS A 78 3.49 22.74 12.71
N ASP A 79 4.35 21.99 12.03
CA ASP A 79 5.09 22.46 10.84
C ASP A 79 4.13 22.82 9.69
N LEU A 80 3.04 22.08 9.51
CA LEU A 80 2.05 22.33 8.46
C LEU A 80 1.21 23.57 8.76
N GLU A 81 0.80 23.76 10.02
CA GLU A 81 0.08 24.96 10.45
C GLU A 81 0.92 26.23 10.25
N GLU A 82 2.22 26.16 10.51
CA GLU A 82 3.12 27.29 10.28
C GLU A 82 3.25 27.64 8.80
N LYS A 83 3.40 26.63 7.93
CA LYS A 83 3.40 26.85 6.48
C LYS A 83 2.09 27.47 5.99
N LEU A 84 0.95 27.03 6.54
CA LEU A 84 -0.35 27.59 6.18
C LEU A 84 -0.44 29.07 6.58
N ARG A 85 0.06 29.45 7.76
CA ARG A 85 0.14 30.86 8.20
C ARG A 85 0.96 31.71 7.23
N HIS A 86 2.11 31.21 6.78
CA HIS A 86 2.94 31.94 5.82
C HIS A 86 2.28 32.10 4.45
N VAL A 87 1.57 31.09 3.95
CA VAL A 87 0.83 31.17 2.67
C VAL A 87 -0.33 32.17 2.79
N SER A 88 -1.09 32.14 3.88
CA SER A 88 -2.21 33.08 4.09
C SER A 88 -1.77 34.54 4.18
N GLN A 89 -0.57 34.80 4.69
CA GLN A 89 0.01 36.15 4.74
C GLN A 89 0.46 36.65 3.36
N HIS A 90 0.81 35.74 2.45
CA HIS A 90 1.18 36.07 1.07
C HIS A 90 -0.03 36.26 0.16
N GLU A 91 -1.18 35.62 0.43
CA GLU A 91 -2.43 35.80 -0.33
C GLU A 91 -3.21 37.08 0.05
N THR A 92 -2.91 37.69 1.21
CA THR A 92 -3.59 38.91 1.69
C THR A 92 -2.85 40.20 1.25
N ARG A 93 -1.97 40.12 0.25
CA ARG A 93 -1.29 41.25 -0.40
C ARG A 93 -1.60 41.27 -1.88
#